data_AF-A0A143ZLJ8-F1
#
_entry.id   AF-A0A143ZLJ8-F1
#
_cell.length_a   1.000
_cell.length_b   1.000
_cell.length_c   1.000
_cell.angle_alpha   90.00
_cell.angle_beta   90.00
_cell.angle_gamma   90.00
#
_symmetry.space_group_name_H-M   'P 1'
#
loop_
_entity.id
_entity.type
_entity.pdbx_description
1 polymer ?
#
loop_
_entity_poly.entity_id
_entity_poly.type
_entity_poly.pdbx_seq_one_letter_code
_entity_poly.pdbx_strand_id
1 'polypeptide(L)'
;MPDTNGPSKKIRRWTLREAADAGQLVKLICTYCKTMKRFTASDVHRLCGDLTLYQFPERFRCEKCGKKDYLVADFEAHYGPNVGKVKIRRLERIKIIHRPIWKDDII
;
A
#
# COMPACT_ATOMS: atom_id res chain seq x y z
N MET A 1 24.69 7.96 -28.77
CA MET A 1 23.89 6.73 -28.64
C MET A 1 22.89 6.96 -27.52
N PRO A 2 21.58 6.69 -27.63
CA PRO A 2 20.68 6.87 -26.51
C PRO A 2 20.48 5.56 -25.75
N ASP A 3 21.00 5.54 -24.53
CA ASP A 3 20.78 4.53 -23.51
C ASP A 3 19.27 4.38 -23.23
N THR A 4 18.68 3.30 -23.74
CA THR A 4 17.25 3.00 -23.55
C THR A 4 17.08 1.91 -22.50
N ASN A 5 17.44 2.20 -21.26
CA ASN A 5 17.05 1.39 -20.10
C ASN A 5 16.18 2.23 -19.15
N GLY A 6 15.04 2.68 -19.66
CA GLY A 6 13.92 3.03 -18.78
C GLY A 6 13.41 1.77 -18.07
N PRO A 7 12.90 1.86 -16.83
CA PRO A 7 12.35 0.69 -16.14
C PRO A 7 11.30 0.02 -17.03
N SER A 8 11.51 -1.27 -17.29
CA SER A 8 10.74 -2.05 -18.26
C SER A 8 9.24 -1.93 -17.96
N LYS A 9 8.41 -1.72 -19.01
CA LYS A 9 6.94 -1.54 -18.92
C LYS A 9 6.24 -2.57 -18.04
N LYS A 10 6.83 -3.76 -17.83
CA LYS A 10 6.37 -4.81 -16.92
C LYS A 10 6.31 -4.37 -15.46
N ILE A 11 7.31 -3.64 -14.95
CA ILE A 11 7.35 -3.16 -13.55
C ILE A 11 6.17 -2.22 -13.27
N ARG A 12 5.77 -1.40 -14.25
CA ARG A 12 4.64 -0.48 -14.12
C ARG A 12 3.27 -1.16 -14.05
N ARG A 13 3.18 -2.42 -14.49
CA ARG A 13 1.93 -3.20 -14.49
C ARG A 13 1.81 -4.17 -13.33
N TRP A 14 2.86 -4.33 -12.52
CA TRP A 14 2.86 -5.26 -11.41
C TRP A 14 1.78 -4.86 -10.40
N THR A 15 0.76 -5.72 -10.25
CA THR A 15 -0.39 -5.43 -9.40
C THR A 15 -0.22 -6.03 -8.00
N LEU A 16 -1.08 -5.58 -7.08
CA LEU A 16 -1.16 -6.15 -5.73
C LEU A 16 -1.52 -7.64 -5.76
N ARG A 17 -2.33 -8.08 -6.72
CA ARG A 17 -2.65 -9.50 -6.90
C ARG A 17 -1.42 -10.31 -7.28
N GLU A 18 -0.68 -9.88 -8.30
CA GLU A 18 0.56 -10.55 -8.72
C GLU A 18 1.61 -10.58 -7.59
N ALA A 19 1.73 -9.49 -6.84
CA ALA A 19 2.59 -9.40 -5.67
C ALA A 19 2.14 -10.33 -4.53
N ALA A 20 0.83 -10.51 -4.34
CA ALA A 20 0.28 -11.43 -3.36
C ALA A 20 0.54 -12.89 -3.75
N ASP A 21 0.35 -13.25 -5.02
CA ASP A 21 0.65 -14.58 -5.54
C ASP A 21 2.16 -14.90 -5.42
N ALA A 22 3.02 -13.88 -5.58
CA ALA A 22 4.46 -13.98 -5.38
C ALA A 22 4.92 -13.86 -3.91
N GLY A 23 4.01 -13.77 -2.94
CA GLY A 23 4.34 -13.68 -1.51
C GLY A 23 5.14 -12.42 -1.11
N GLN A 24 5.04 -11.34 -1.88
CA GLN A 24 5.80 -10.12 -1.65
C GLN A 24 5.19 -9.26 -0.54
N LEU A 25 5.98 -8.34 -0.02
CA LEU A 25 5.51 -7.28 0.86
C LEU A 25 5.33 -5.97 0.11
N VAL A 26 4.39 -5.17 0.60
CA VAL A 26 4.21 -3.78 0.20
C VAL A 26 4.83 -2.90 1.27
N LYS A 27 5.84 -2.13 0.87
CA LYS A 27 6.49 -1.12 1.68
C LYS A 27 5.85 0.23 1.40
N LEU A 28 5.39 0.92 2.44
CA LEU A 28 4.84 2.27 2.37
C LEU A 28 5.71 3.21 3.19
N ILE A 29 6.23 4.26 2.56
CA ILE A 29 7.10 5.25 3.18
C ILE A 29 6.47 6.64 3.04
N CYS A 30 6.42 7.38 4.14
CA CYS A 30 6.17 8.81 4.07
C CYS A 30 7.49 9.56 3.85
N THR A 31 7.68 10.18 2.69
CA THR A 31 8.91 10.93 2.37
C THR A 31 9.08 12.19 3.21
N TYR A 32 8.00 12.70 3.82
CA TYR A 32 8.02 13.84 4.73
C TYR A 32 8.51 13.46 6.15
N CYS A 33 7.77 12.62 6.88
CA CYS A 33 8.11 12.27 8.27
C CYS A 33 8.95 11.00 8.42
N LYS A 34 9.39 10.41 7.29
CA LYS A 34 10.24 9.20 7.19
C LYS A 34 9.70 7.96 7.89
N THR A 35 8.40 7.94 8.20
CA THR A 35 7.76 6.76 8.78
C THR A 35 7.58 5.70 7.71
N MET A 36 7.97 4.47 8.04
CA MET A 36 7.94 3.33 7.14
C MET A 36 7.10 2.21 7.74
N LYS A 37 6.21 1.65 6.92
CA LYS A 37 5.38 0.50 7.25
C LYS A 37 5.49 -0.56 6.17
N ARG A 38 5.38 -1.81 6.56
CA ARG A 38 5.35 -2.95 5.65
C ARG A 38 4.08 -3.73 5.88
N PHE A 39 3.46 -4.14 4.80
CA PHE A 39 2.23 -4.93 4.78
C PHE A 39 2.45 -6.16 3.92
N THR A 40 1.70 -7.23 4.17
CA THR A 40 1.64 -8.33 3.20
C THR A 40 0.83 -7.87 1.98
N ALA A 41 1.27 -8.25 0.77
CA ALA A 41 0.51 -7.92 -0.43
C ALA A 41 -0.91 -8.50 -0.39
N SER A 42 -1.09 -9.70 0.18
CA SER A 42 -2.41 -10.33 0.36
C SER A 42 -3.35 -9.51 1.25
N ASP A 43 -2.87 -8.98 2.38
CA ASP A 43 -3.69 -8.14 3.27
C ASP A 43 -4.12 -6.84 2.58
N VAL A 44 -3.18 -6.21 1.88
CA VAL A 44 -3.43 -4.97 1.14
C VAL A 44 -4.40 -5.20 -0.01
N HIS A 45 -4.23 -6.30 -0.74
CA HIS A 45 -5.14 -6.69 -1.81
C HIS A 45 -6.56 -6.91 -1.28
N ARG A 46 -6.71 -7.59 -0.13
CA ARG A 46 -8.01 -7.77 0.53
C ARG A 46 -8.65 -6.45 0.94
N LEU A 47 -7.85 -5.46 1.36
CA LEU A 47 -8.35 -4.17 1.82
C LEU A 47 -8.71 -3.21 0.69
N CYS A 48 -7.89 -3.15 -0.36
CA CYS A 48 -7.97 -2.12 -1.39
C CYS A 48 -8.36 -2.65 -2.79
N GLY A 49 -8.44 -3.97 -2.97
CA GLY A 49 -8.63 -4.60 -4.26
C GLY A 49 -7.33 -4.73 -5.06
N ASP A 50 -7.45 -4.96 -6.37
CA ASP A 50 -6.30 -5.04 -7.26
C ASP A 50 -5.88 -3.65 -7.75
N LEU A 51 -4.78 -3.13 -7.19
CA LEU A 51 -4.21 -1.83 -7.53
C LEU A 51 -2.75 -1.98 -7.93
N THR A 52 -2.23 -0.99 -8.64
CA THR A 52 -0.79 -0.86 -8.90
C THR A 52 -0.10 -0.09 -7.77
N LEU A 53 1.25 -0.13 -7.72
CA LEU A 53 2.04 0.62 -6.73
C LEU A 53 1.81 2.14 -6.76
N TYR A 54 1.41 2.70 -7.90
CA TYR A 54 1.16 4.14 -8.02
C TYR A 54 -0.19 4.52 -7.40
N GLN A 55 -1.19 3.65 -7.52
CA GLN A 55 -2.54 3.88 -7.01
C GLN A 55 -2.67 3.53 -5.51
N PHE A 56 -1.86 2.58 -5.03
CA PHE A 56 -1.93 2.12 -3.65
C PHE A 56 -1.69 3.25 -2.61
N PRO A 57 -0.64 4.09 -2.71
CA PRO A 57 -0.42 5.22 -1.79
C PRO A 57 -1.62 6.17 -1.70
N GLU A 58 -2.37 6.33 -2.79
CA GLU A 58 -3.51 7.24 -2.82
C GLU A 58 -4.67 6.82 -1.91
N ARG A 59 -4.71 5.54 -1.51
CA ARG A 59 -5.72 5.00 -0.59
C ARG A 59 -5.37 5.22 0.88
N PHE A 60 -4.15 5.67 1.18
CA PHE A 60 -3.64 5.79 2.55
C PHE A 60 -3.37 7.23 2.94
N ARG A 61 -3.25 7.44 4.25
CA ARG A 61 -2.70 8.66 4.85
C ARG A 61 -1.61 8.25 5.83
N CYS A 62 -0.58 9.08 5.95
CA CYS A 62 0.47 8.80 6.92
C CYS A 62 -0.13 8.83 8.34
N GLU A 63 0.09 7.78 9.13
CA GLU A 63 -0.44 7.71 10.50
C GLU A 63 0.19 8.73 11.45
N LYS A 64 1.42 9.16 11.16
CA LYS A 64 2.15 10.10 12.03
C LYS A 64 1.81 11.56 11.72
N CYS A 65 1.77 11.94 10.43
CA CYS A 65 1.58 13.34 10.03
C CYS A 65 0.25 13.62 9.30
N GLY A 66 -0.56 12.60 9.01
CA GLY A 66 -1.85 12.73 8.33
C GLY A 66 -1.79 13.07 6.84
N LYS A 67 -0.61 13.41 6.30
CA LYS A 67 -0.43 13.82 4.90
C LYS A 67 -0.55 12.63 3.94
N LYS A 68 -1.13 12.88 2.76
CA LYS A 68 -1.34 11.89 1.69
C LYS A 68 -0.29 12.00 0.57
N ASP A 69 0.09 13.21 0.21
CA ASP A 69 0.89 13.50 -1.01
C ASP A 69 2.35 13.05 -0.92
N TYR A 70 2.81 12.73 0.28
CA TYR A 70 4.19 12.31 0.55
C TYR A 70 4.32 10.80 0.71
N LEU A 71 3.30 10.03 0.36
CA LEU A 71 3.34 8.57 0.46
C LEU A 71 3.88 7.96 -0.83
N VAL A 72 4.91 7.13 -0.69
CA VAL A 72 5.50 6.35 -1.78
C VAL A 72 5.47 4.88 -1.39
N ALA A 73 5.11 4.02 -2.34
CA ALA A 73 5.10 2.59 -2.14
C ALA A 73 6.09 1.87 -3.04
N ASP A 74 6.55 0.71 -2.56
CA ASP A 74 7.45 -0.17 -3.28
C ASP A 74 7.15 -1.63 -2.93
N PHE A 75 7.47 -2.54 -3.85
CA PHE A 75 7.39 -3.98 -3.58
C PHE A 75 8.73 -4.48 -3.04
N GLU A 76 8.70 -5.10 -1.87
CA GLU A 76 9.87 -5.69 -1.25
C GLU A 76 9.73 -7.21 -1.32
N ALA A 77 10.62 -7.87 -2.05
CA ALA A 77 10.72 -9.31 -2.02
C ALA A 77 11.29 -9.75 -0.65
N HIS A 78 10.69 -10.75 -0.05
CA HIS A 78 11.15 -11.33 1.21
C HIS A 78 11.62 -12.75 0.97
N TYR A 79 12.80 -12.86 0.36
CA TYR A 79 13.52 -14.13 0.23
C TYR A 79 14.84 -14.03 1.00
N GLY A 80 15.21 -15.07 1.75
CA GLY A 80 16.52 -15.20 2.40
C GLY A 80 16.61 -14.75 3.88
N PRO A 81 17.78 -14.29 4.35
CA PRO A 81 18.16 -14.22 5.78
C PRO A 81 17.42 -13.16 6.63
N ASN A 82 16.50 -12.42 6.03
CA ASN A 82 15.66 -11.40 6.66
C ASN A 82 14.26 -11.93 7.06
N VAL A 83 13.92 -13.17 6.67
CA VAL A 83 12.70 -13.85 7.12
C VAL A 83 12.71 -13.94 8.66
N GLY A 84 11.67 -13.40 9.30
CA GLY A 84 11.53 -13.34 10.77
C GLY A 84 12.16 -12.11 11.45
N LYS A 85 12.95 -11.30 10.75
CA LYS A 85 13.58 -10.08 11.33
C LYS A 85 12.82 -8.79 11.00
N VAL A 86 11.87 -8.85 10.08
CA VAL A 86 11.16 -7.68 9.57
C VAL A 86 9.81 -7.52 10.25
N LYS A 87 9.58 -6.35 10.85
CA LYS A 87 8.27 -5.98 11.41
C LYS A 87 7.28 -5.74 10.27
N ILE A 88 6.27 -6.59 10.19
CA ILE A 88 5.14 -6.47 9.26
C ILE A 88 3.88 -6.07 10.03
N ARG A 89 3.00 -5.32 9.38
CA ARG A 89 1.64 -5.05 9.88
C ARG A 89 0.68 -6.00 9.19
N ARG A 90 -0.04 -6.78 9.99
CA ARG A 90 -1.06 -7.71 9.51
C ARG A 90 -2.45 -7.10 9.62
N LEU A 91 -3.31 -7.42 8.67
CA LEU A 91 -4.72 -7.09 8.73
C LEU A 91 -5.43 -8.08 9.66
N GLU A 92 -5.80 -7.62 10.87
CA GLU A 92 -6.54 -8.45 11.83
C GLU A 92 -8.04 -8.48 11.51
N ARG A 93 -8.65 -7.31 11.34
CA ARG A 93 -10.08 -7.15 11.03
C ARG A 93 -10.33 -5.84 10.31
N ILE A 94 -11.38 -5.79 9.49
CA ILE A 94 -11.92 -4.55 8.90
C ILE A 94 -13.18 -4.19 9.67
N LYS A 95 -13.22 -2.98 10.25
CA LYS A 95 -14.40 -2.44 10.93
C LYS A 95 -15.07 -1.40 10.03
N ILE A 96 -16.31 -1.67 9.63
CA ILE A 96 -17.14 -0.73 8.85
C ILE A 96 -17.89 0.16 9.85
N ILE A 97 -17.83 1.48 9.66
CA ILE A 97 -18.53 2.46 10.49
C ILE A 97 -19.64 3.10 9.65
N HIS A 98 -20.90 2.82 9.99
CA HIS A 98 -22.05 3.50 9.39
C HIS A 98 -22.26 4.84 10.11
N ARG A 99 -22.17 5.96 9.37
CA ARG A 99 -22.43 7.30 9.91
C ARG A 99 -23.72 7.84 9.27
N PRO A 100 -24.85 7.87 9.99
CA PRO A 100 -26.08 8.47 9.47
C PRO A 100 -25.89 9.97 9.33
N ILE A 101 -26.45 10.54 8.26
CA ILE A 101 -26.52 11.97 8.01
C ILE A 101 -28.00 12.33 8.06
N TRP A 102 -28.37 13.14 9.04
CA TRP A 102 -29.75 13.58 9.23
C TRP A 102 -29.95 14.92 8.55
N LYS A 103 -31.13 15.11 7.99
CA LYS A 103 -31.62 16.42 7.57
C LYS A 103 -32.88 16.71 8.37
N ASP A 104 -32.89 17.86 9.03
CA ASP A 104 -34.09 18.35 9.70
C ASP A 104 -35.04 18.95 8.66
N ASP A 105 -36.29 18.50 8.66
CA ASP A 105 -37.37 18.99 7.80
C ASP A 105 -38.61 19.26 8.67
N ILE A 106 -39.47 20.18 8.23
CA ILE A 106 -40.69 20.58 8.95
C ILE A 106 -41.89 19.99 8.20
N ILE A 107 -42.79 19.30 8.93
CA ILE A 107 -44.06 18.73 8.43
C ILE A 107 -45.13 19.81 8.33
#